data_AF-F3AFM6-F1
#
_entry.id   AF-F3AFM6-F1
#
_cell.length_a   1.000
_cell.length_b   1.000
_cell.length_c   1.000
_cell.angle_alpha   90.00
_cell.angle_beta   90.00
_cell.angle_gamma   90.00
#
_symmetry.space_group_name_H-M   'P 1'
#
loop_
_entity.id
_entity.type
_entity.pdbx_description
1 polymer ?
#
loop_
_entity_poly.entity_id
_entity_poly.type
_entity_poly.pdbx_seq_one_letter_code
_entity_poly.pdbx_strand_id
1 'polypeptide(L)'
;MNSQSLLDEMVNEDSVRILKAAIPYLPSKGQSFICIFAKFLELQNTFKLLHSSENAMQICAKPQEKTDPLEMLSACSKVCHGPLKEKLENITNTFLMMQMLDFDNPQKGGTPFHE
;
A
#
# COMPACT_ATOMS: atom_id res chain seq x y z
N MET A 1 -13.01 -3.25 -9.63
CA MET A 1 -11.88 -4.20 -9.56
C MET A 1 -11.40 -4.22 -8.13
N ASN A 2 -11.34 -5.38 -7.48
CA ASN A 2 -10.98 -5.48 -6.07
C ASN A 2 -9.49 -5.15 -5.90
N SER A 3 -9.18 -4.01 -5.29
CA SER A 3 -7.82 -3.61 -4.94
C SER A 3 -7.34 -4.42 -3.72
N GLN A 4 -7.09 -5.72 -3.90
CA GLN A 4 -6.44 -6.52 -2.86
C GLN A 4 -4.96 -6.10 -2.76
N SER A 5 -4.49 -5.88 -1.54
CA SER A 5 -3.07 -5.58 -1.33
C SER A 5 -2.23 -6.84 -1.48
N LEU A 6 -0.94 -6.69 -1.81
CA LEU A 6 0.00 -7.82 -1.85
C LEU A 6 0.06 -8.56 -0.50
N LEU A 7 -0.09 -7.83 0.61
CA LEU A 7 -0.20 -8.42 1.94
C LEU A 7 -1.44 -9.32 2.05
N ASP A 8 -2.60 -8.85 1.57
CA ASP A 8 -3.84 -9.64 1.60
C ASP A 8 -3.71 -10.94 0.79
N GLU A 9 -2.97 -10.90 -0.33
CA GLU A 9 -2.71 -12.09 -1.14
C GLU A 9 -1.85 -13.11 -0.39
N MET A 10 -0.82 -12.65 0.32
CA MET A 10 0.13 -13.49 1.05
C MET A 10 -0.47 -14.17 2.28
N VAL A 11 -1.38 -13.51 3.00
CA VAL A 11 -1.94 -14.05 4.25
C VAL A 11 -3.19 -14.91 4.02
N ASN A 12 -3.81 -14.78 2.84
CA ASN A 12 -5.05 -15.46 2.50
C ASN A 12 -4.77 -16.70 1.62
N GLU A 13 -4.27 -17.77 2.23
CA GLU A 13 -4.03 -19.07 1.57
C GLU A 13 -5.32 -19.69 1.00
N ASP A 14 -5.20 -20.67 0.11
CA ASP A 14 -6.35 -21.32 -0.54
C ASP A 14 -7.35 -21.91 0.45
N SER A 15 -6.86 -22.47 1.57
CA SER A 15 -7.69 -22.98 2.65
C SER A 15 -8.58 -21.88 3.27
N VAL A 16 -8.02 -20.70 3.50
CA VAL A 16 -8.72 -19.53 4.05
C VAL A 16 -9.68 -18.93 3.01
N ARG A 17 -9.29 -18.89 1.73
CA ARG A 17 -10.17 -18.48 0.62
C ARG A 17 -11.39 -19.37 0.49
N ILE A 18 -11.19 -20.69 0.52
CA ILE A 18 -12.28 -21.68 0.49
C ILE A 18 -13.20 -21.48 1.69
N LEU A 19 -12.64 -21.31 2.89
CA LEU A 19 -13.41 -21.07 4.11
C LEU A 19 -14.27 -19.80 4.00
N LYS A 20 -13.71 -18.70 3.49
CA LYS A 20 -14.42 -17.43 3.27
C LYS A 20 -15.51 -17.56 2.20
N ALA A 21 -15.23 -18.27 1.11
CA ALA A 21 -16.19 -18.52 0.03
C ALA A 21 -17.37 -19.39 0.48
N ALA A 22 -17.17 -20.24 1.49
CA ALA A 22 -18.22 -21.07 2.07
C ALA A 22 -19.19 -20.29 2.98
N ILE A 23 -18.80 -19.12 3.52
CA ILE A 23 -19.60 -18.36 4.51
C ILE A 23 -21.06 -18.13 4.07
N PRO A 24 -21.36 -17.67 2.84
CA PRO A 24 -22.75 -17.43 2.42
C PRO A 24 -23.66 -18.65 2.44
N TYR A 25 -23.08 -19.86 2.42
CA TYR A 25 -23.80 -21.13 2.38
C TYR A 25 -24.00 -21.75 3.78
N LEU A 26 -23.47 -21.13 4.83
CA LEU A 26 -23.62 -21.61 6.20
C LEU A 26 -24.88 -21.05 6.87
N PRO A 27 -25.49 -21.77 7.82
CA PRO A 27 -26.58 -21.22 8.65
C PRO A 27 -26.06 -20.03 9.48
N SER A 28 -26.94 -19.06 9.78
CA SER A 28 -26.56 -17.77 10.38
C SER A 28 -25.71 -17.89 11.65
N LYS A 29 -25.96 -18.91 12.49
CA LYS A 29 -25.18 -19.18 13.70
C LYS A 29 -23.73 -19.60 13.40
N GLY A 30 -23.51 -20.31 12.28
CA GLY A 30 -22.19 -20.74 11.82
C GLY A 30 -21.42 -19.64 11.10
N GLN A 31 -22.10 -18.72 10.42
CA GLN A 31 -21.45 -17.63 9.68
C GLN A 31 -20.57 -16.75 10.57
N SER A 32 -21.07 -16.32 11.74
CA SER A 32 -20.29 -15.47 12.65
C SER A 32 -19.04 -16.16 13.16
N PHE A 33 -19.15 -17.44 13.56
CA PHE A 33 -18.01 -18.22 14.04
C PHE A 33 -16.96 -18.43 12.94
N ILE A 34 -17.39 -18.84 11.75
CA ILE A 34 -16.49 -19.09 10.62
C ILE A 34 -15.85 -17.80 10.10
N CYS A 35 -16.57 -16.68 10.12
CA CYS A 35 -16.02 -15.37 9.78
C CYS A 35 -14.87 -14.98 10.73
N ILE A 36 -15.07 -15.12 12.05
CA ILE A 36 -14.04 -14.85 13.05
C ILE A 36 -12.88 -15.84 12.90
N PHE A 37 -13.16 -17.11 12.67
CA PHE A 37 -12.14 -18.13 12.50
C PHE A 37 -11.28 -17.87 11.25
N ALA A 38 -11.89 -17.49 10.13
CA ALA A 38 -11.15 -17.09 8.93
C ALA A 38 -10.23 -15.88 9.21
N LYS A 39 -10.70 -14.89 9.97
CA LYS A 39 -9.87 -13.74 10.38
C LYS A 39 -8.72 -14.14 11.30
N PHE A 40 -8.96 -15.10 12.20
CA PHE A 40 -7.92 -15.66 13.04
C PHE A 40 -6.83 -16.37 12.23
N LEU A 41 -7.22 -17.12 11.20
CA LEU A 41 -6.26 -17.77 10.30
C LEU A 41 -5.45 -16.76 9.48
N GLU A 42 -6.08 -15.69 8.95
CA GLU A 42 -5.35 -14.59 8.29
C GLU A 42 -4.31 -13.99 9.24
N LEU A 43 -4.68 -13.72 10.49
CA LEU A 43 -3.76 -13.19 11.50
C LEU A 43 -2.61 -14.16 11.81
N GLN A 44 -2.92 -15.46 11.95
CA GLN A 44 -1.90 -16.49 12.17
C GLN A 44 -0.92 -16.55 10.99
N ASN A 45 -1.42 -16.42 9.76
CA ASN A 45 -0.57 -16.39 8.56
C ASN A 45 0.28 -15.12 8.50
N THR A 46 -0.23 -13.97 8.96
CA THR A 46 0.60 -12.76 9.14
C THR A 46 1.77 -13.02 10.08
N PHE A 47 1.54 -13.66 11.24
CA PHE A 47 2.63 -14.00 12.16
C PHE A 47 3.64 -14.96 11.54
N LYS A 48 3.18 -15.99 10.82
CA LYS A 48 4.08 -16.90 10.10
C LYS A 48 4.91 -16.15 9.06
N LEU A 49 4.29 -15.25 8.31
CA LEU A 49 4.97 -14.45 7.30
C LEU A 49 6.08 -13.59 7.92
N LEU A 50 5.79 -12.93 9.06
CA LEU A 50 6.75 -12.10 9.78
C LEU A 50 7.88 -12.91 10.42
N HIS A 51 7.62 -14.13 10.90
CA HIS A 51 8.63 -14.97 11.56
C HIS A 51 9.46 -15.81 10.59
N SER A 52 8.94 -16.15 9.41
CA SER A 52 9.63 -17.03 8.45
C SER A 52 10.70 -16.32 7.63
N SER A 53 10.79 -14.99 7.73
CA SER A 53 11.79 -14.21 7.02
C SER A 53 12.32 -13.16 7.96
N GLU A 54 13.61 -13.23 8.31
CA GLU A 54 14.35 -12.11 8.93
C GLU A 54 14.23 -10.81 8.08
N ASN A 55 13.77 -10.94 6.83
CA ASN A 55 13.53 -9.90 5.85
C ASN A 55 12.06 -9.82 5.38
N ALA A 56 11.07 -10.29 6.17
CA ALA A 56 9.67 -10.37 5.71
C ALA A 56 9.10 -9.01 5.26
N MET A 57 9.51 -7.94 5.95
CA MET A 57 9.14 -6.57 5.61
C MET A 57 9.82 -6.08 4.32
N GLN A 58 10.87 -6.77 3.84
CA GLN A 58 11.49 -6.53 2.54
C GLN A 58 10.74 -7.20 1.38
N ILE A 59 9.85 -8.18 1.64
CA ILE A 59 9.05 -8.83 0.58
C ILE A 59 8.07 -7.83 -0.05
N CYS A 60 7.60 -6.85 0.73
CA CYS A 60 6.80 -5.72 0.26
C CYS A 60 7.64 -4.45 0.01
N ALA A 61 8.94 -4.47 0.29
CA ALA A 61 9.80 -3.32 0.07
C ALA A 61 10.14 -3.24 -1.42
N LYS A 62 9.88 -2.07 -2.01
CA LYS A 62 10.57 -1.73 -3.25
C LYS A 62 12.08 -1.69 -2.98
N PRO A 63 12.93 -2.12 -3.93
CA PRO A 63 14.38 -2.00 -3.81
C PRO A 63 14.75 -0.59 -3.33
N GLN A 64 15.58 -0.54 -2.30
CA GLN A 64 15.77 0.59 -1.39
C GLN A 64 16.47 1.82 -2.02
N GLU A 65 16.52 1.95 -3.35
CA GLU A 65 17.35 2.97 -4.01
C GLU A 65 16.70 4.36 -4.08
N LYS A 66 15.36 4.48 -3.93
CA LYS A 66 14.62 5.71 -3.57
C LYS A 66 13.12 5.45 -3.65
N THR A 67 12.45 5.35 -2.51
CA THR A 67 10.98 5.42 -2.50
C THR A 67 10.58 6.86 -2.79
N ASP A 68 9.97 7.11 -3.95
CA ASP A 68 9.43 8.43 -4.28
C ASP A 68 8.16 8.70 -3.44
N PRO A 69 8.13 9.74 -2.60
CA PRO A 69 6.96 10.09 -1.81
C PRO A 69 5.70 10.31 -2.67
N LEU A 70 5.83 10.80 -3.90
CA LEU A 70 4.71 10.96 -4.83
C LEU A 70 4.15 9.62 -5.28
N GLU A 71 5.03 8.66 -5.55
CA GLU A 71 4.62 7.30 -5.91
C GLU A 71 3.90 6.61 -4.75
N MET A 72 4.35 6.81 -3.51
CA MET A 72 3.66 6.33 -2.31
C MET A 72 2.27 6.97 -2.16
N LEU A 73 2.15 8.30 -2.29
CA LEU A 73 0.87 9.00 -2.22
C LEU A 73 -0.10 8.54 -3.31
N SER A 74 0.40 8.31 -4.52
CA SER A 74 -0.37 7.72 -5.63
C SER A 74 -0.87 6.32 -5.29
N ALA A 75 -0.01 5.47 -4.71
CA ALA A 75 -0.41 4.13 -4.27
C ALA A 75 -1.49 4.17 -3.17
N CYS A 76 -1.35 5.07 -2.19
CA CYS A 76 -2.35 5.28 -1.14
C CYS A 76 -3.69 5.80 -1.71
N SER A 77 -3.65 6.76 -2.65
CA SER A 77 -4.86 7.29 -3.28
C SER A 77 -5.66 6.21 -4.02
N LYS A 78 -4.97 5.27 -4.69
CA LYS A 78 -5.60 4.16 -5.44
C LYS A 78 -6.44 3.21 -4.58
N VAL A 79 -6.14 3.11 -3.28
CA VAL A 79 -6.88 2.26 -2.33
C VAL A 79 -7.89 3.04 -1.47
N CYS A 80 -7.89 4.37 -1.59
CA CYS A 80 -8.81 5.25 -0.84
C CYS A 80 -10.07 5.59 -1.66
N HIS A 81 -11.12 6.00 -0.96
CA HIS A 81 -12.37 6.45 -1.56
C HIS A 81 -12.88 7.74 -0.89
N GLY A 82 -13.73 8.48 -1.62
CA GLY A 82 -14.40 9.67 -1.10
C GLY A 82 -13.44 10.82 -0.73
N PRO A 83 -13.75 11.61 0.32
CA PRO A 83 -12.99 12.81 0.67
C PRO A 83 -11.50 12.55 0.99
N LEU A 84 -11.15 11.36 1.48
CA LEU A 84 -9.76 11.00 1.77
C LEU A 84 -8.95 10.85 0.49
N LYS A 85 -9.55 10.32 -0.57
CA LYS A 85 -8.90 10.19 -1.88
C LYS A 85 -8.60 11.56 -2.47
N GLU A 86 -9.59 12.45 -2.48
CA GLU A 86 -9.45 13.83 -2.98
C GLU A 86 -8.35 14.58 -2.21
N LYS A 87 -8.29 14.40 -0.88
CA LYS A 87 -7.24 15.00 -0.06
C LYS A 87 -5.84 14.49 -0.44
N LEU A 88 -5.68 13.19 -0.68
CA LEU A 88 -4.41 12.61 -1.11
C LEU A 88 -4.00 13.10 -2.51
N GLU A 89 -4.94 13.22 -3.44
CA GLU A 89 -4.70 13.76 -4.78
C GLU A 89 -4.30 15.24 -4.73
N ASN A 90 -4.97 16.04 -3.88
CA ASN A 90 -4.61 17.45 -3.68
C ASN A 90 -3.20 17.61 -3.11
N ILE A 91 -2.82 16.78 -2.12
CA ILE A 91 -1.46 16.78 -1.58
C ILE A 91 -0.46 16.41 -2.68
N THR A 92 -0.74 15.35 -3.47
CA THR A 92 0.10 14.91 -4.58
C THR A 92 0.32 16.03 -5.60
N ASN A 93 -0.76 16.71 -6.01
CA ASN A 93 -0.70 17.83 -6.95
C ASN A 93 0.09 19.02 -6.40
N THR A 94 -0.04 19.30 -5.10
CA THR A 94 0.71 20.39 -4.44
C THR A 94 2.22 20.11 -4.46
N PHE A 95 2.64 18.87 -4.19
CA PHE A 95 4.05 18.47 -4.27
C PHE A 95 4.60 18.56 -5.69
N LEU A 96 3.83 18.15 -6.70
CA LEU A 96 4.22 18.29 -8.11
C LEU A 96 4.43 19.76 -8.49
N MET A 97 3.57 20.66 -8.03
CA MET A 97 3.74 22.11 -8.26
C MET A 97 5.01 22.66 -7.61
N MET A 98 5.33 22.25 -6.37
CA MET A 98 6.56 22.67 -5.70
C MET A 98 7.82 22.20 -6.44
N GLN A 99 7.83 20.94 -6.91
CA GLN A 99 8.95 20.43 -7.70
C GLN A 99 9.16 21.25 -8.98
N MET A 100 8.08 21.59 -9.70
CA MET A 100 8.19 22.43 -10.90
C MET A 100 8.76 23.83 -10.61
N LEU A 101 8.43 24.43 -9.46
CA LEU A 101 9.00 25.72 -9.05
C LEU A 101 10.50 25.63 -8.70
N ASP A 102 10.95 24.52 -8.10
CA ASP A 102 12.36 24.30 -7.78
C ASP A 102 13.23 24.07 -9.04
N PHE A 103 12.67 23.48 -10.10
CA PHE A 103 13.38 23.29 -11.37
C PHE A 103 13.55 24.59 -12.18
N ASP A 104 12.72 25.60 -11.94
CA ASP A 104 12.70 26.88 -12.67
C ASP A 104 13.61 27.97 -12.05
N ASN A 105 14.56 27.61 -11.18
CA ASN A 105 15.53 28.54 -10.60
C ASN A 105 16.93 28.47 -11.29
N PRO A 106 17.19 29.25 -12.37
CA PRO A 106 18.47 29.30 -13.05
C PRO A 106 19.42 30.28 -12.34
N GLN A 107 19.98 29.93 -11.18
CA GLN A 107 21.03 30.74 -10.55
C GLN A 107 22.23 29.90 -10.05
N LYS A 108 22.93 29.28 -11.01
CA LYS A 108 24.38 29.00 -10.92
C LYS A 108 24.99 29.14 -12.32
N GLY A 109 25.24 30.38 -12.74
CA GLY A 109 25.84 30.67 -14.04
C GLY A 109 26.33 32.11 -14.11
N GLY A 110 27.25 32.48 -13.23
CA GLY A 110 27.87 33.80 -13.23
C GLY A 110 29.33 33.73 -12.83
N THR A 111 30.21 33.35 -13.77
CA THR A 111 31.62 33.72 -13.68
C THR A 111 31.77 35.13 -14.25
N PRO A 112 32.23 36.13 -13.49
CA PRO A 112 32.57 37.42 -14.06
C PRO A 112 33.82 37.26 -14.93
N PHE A 113 33.72 37.70 -16.17
CA PHE A 113 34.85 37.93 -17.04
C PHE A 113 35.85 38.87 -16.34
N HIS A 114 37.10 38.44 -16.22
CA HIS A 114 38.22 39.32 -15.95
C HIS A 114 38.90 39.62 -17.29
N GLU A 115 38.82 40.88 -17.74
CA GLU A 115 39.86 41.52 -18.57
C GLU A 115 40.91 42.15 -17.65
#